data_AF-T0GR13-F1
#
_entry.id   AF-T0GR13-F1
#
_cell.length_a   1.000
_cell.length_b   1.000
_cell.length_c   1.000
_cell.angle_alpha   90.00
_cell.angle_beta   90.00
_cell.angle_gamma   90.00
#
_symmetry.space_group_name_H-M   'P 1'
#
loop_
_entity.id
_entity.type
_entity.pdbx_description
1 polymer ?
#
loop_
_entity_poly.entity_id
_entity_poly.type
_entity_poly.pdbx_seq_one_letter_code
_entity_poly.pdbx_strand_id
1 'polypeptide(L)'
;MAEWLYEEGIGEARAALIEKGRLVEALIEREGDAARAGAVAQGRLVHTIIPKKRGIVRLVSGEDVLIEPIPPKTAEGAAVLIDIQREAIAEEGRAKLAKGRVAQPGAKAHPGAGLLQRIRQTGVPVIPCPAHEEDRLEAHGWGELMEEAMSGEVGTEAAALRIFPTPAMVLIDVDGSLPPAQLGPKGAKLAAQAIRRMGLTGSIGIDLPTMNNKDERTIAAAQIDKYLPLPFERTAVNGFGFIQIIRRRERASLMEILRADPVETAALALLRRAERHGNGGPATLTAAPAVIGRLHKASHWIEQLARRRGGAITLRADDALSILAGHVA
;
A
#
# COMPACT_ATOMS: atom_id res chain seq x y z
N MET A 1 -4.00 -7.01 23.50
CA MET A 1 -3.23 -5.77 23.34
C MET A 1 -3.10 -5.50 21.84
N ALA A 2 -2.88 -4.25 21.43
CA ALA A 2 -2.55 -3.92 20.04
C ALA A 2 -1.02 -3.81 19.91
N GLU A 3 -0.44 -4.39 18.87
CA GLU A 3 1.00 -4.31 18.60
C GLU A 3 1.28 -4.26 17.10
N TRP A 4 2.29 -3.49 16.69
CA TRP A 4 2.84 -3.55 15.35
C TRP A 4 3.91 -4.64 15.30
N LEU A 5 3.79 -5.53 14.33
CA LEU A 5 4.91 -6.35 13.86
C LEU A 5 5.64 -5.58 12.77
N TYR A 6 6.96 -5.53 12.82
CA TYR A 6 7.78 -4.81 11.85
C TYR A 6 8.93 -5.67 11.34
N GLU A 7 9.00 -5.81 10.03
CA GLU A 7 10.07 -6.54 9.34
C GLU A 7 10.88 -5.57 8.46
N GLU A 8 12.19 -5.53 8.70
CA GLU A 8 13.16 -4.80 7.88
C GLU A 8 13.73 -5.72 6.80
N GLY A 9 12.99 -5.84 5.70
CA GLY A 9 13.37 -6.68 4.59
C GLY A 9 14.33 -6.04 3.60
N ILE A 10 14.96 -6.90 2.81
CA ILE A 10 15.73 -6.56 1.63
C ILE A 10 14.76 -6.04 0.57
N GLY A 11 14.96 -4.80 0.14
CA GLY A 11 14.16 -4.15 -0.90
C GLY A 11 12.79 -3.66 -0.46
N GLU A 12 12.28 -4.07 0.70
CA GLU A 12 11.05 -3.51 1.29
C GLU A 12 10.98 -3.73 2.80
N ALA A 13 10.36 -2.78 3.49
CA ALA A 13 9.94 -2.93 4.88
C ALA A 13 8.44 -3.27 4.94
N ARG A 14 8.07 -4.14 5.88
CA ARG A 14 6.69 -4.58 6.09
C ARG A 14 6.26 -4.31 7.52
N ALA A 15 5.01 -3.94 7.71
CA ALA A 15 4.43 -3.81 9.04
C ALA A 15 2.98 -4.30 9.05
N ALA A 16 2.59 -4.95 10.16
CA ALA A 16 1.24 -5.41 10.39
C ALA A 16 0.78 -5.02 11.80
N LEU A 17 -0.36 -4.34 11.91
CA LEU A 17 -0.99 -4.06 13.19
C LEU A 17 -1.85 -5.24 13.59
N ILE A 18 -1.54 -5.84 14.74
CA ILE A 18 -2.27 -6.96 15.30
C ILE A 18 -3.14 -6.45 16.46
N GLU A 19 -4.45 -6.63 16.33
CA GLU A 19 -5.43 -6.33 17.38
C GLU A 19 -6.18 -7.61 17.74
N LYS A 20 -6.06 -8.04 19.01
CA LYS A 20 -6.72 -9.26 19.51
C LYS A 20 -6.41 -10.50 18.64
N GLY A 21 -5.14 -10.64 18.25
CA GLY A 21 -4.65 -11.77 17.45
C GLY A 21 -4.99 -11.70 15.95
N ARG A 22 -5.57 -10.60 15.47
CA ARG A 22 -5.92 -10.42 14.05
C ARG A 22 -5.14 -9.29 13.42
N LEU A 23 -4.67 -9.50 12.20
CA LEU A 23 -4.15 -8.43 11.35
C LEU A 23 -5.29 -7.50 10.96
N VAL A 24 -5.21 -6.24 11.39
CA VAL A 24 -6.21 -5.21 11.12
C VAL A 24 -5.72 -4.10 10.18
N GLU A 25 -4.41 -3.96 10.00
CA GLU A 25 -3.77 -2.98 9.14
C GLU A 25 -2.44 -3.53 8.64
N ALA A 26 -2.15 -3.42 7.35
CA ALA A 26 -0.86 -3.78 6.76
C ALA A 26 -0.28 -2.60 5.99
N LEU A 27 1.03 -2.43 6.09
CA LEU A 27 1.80 -1.39 5.43
C LEU A 27 3.04 -2.02 4.79
N ILE A 28 3.33 -1.60 3.55
CA ILE A 28 4.56 -1.91 2.84
C ILE A 28 5.22 -0.60 2.42
N GLU A 29 6.53 -0.53 2.59
CA GLU A 29 7.35 0.54 2.03
C GLU A 29 8.50 -0.09 1.25
N ARG A 30 8.47 0.04 -0.08
CA ARG A 30 9.56 -0.39 -0.94
C ARG A 30 10.76 0.54 -0.81
N GLU A 31 11.95 -0.02 -0.94
CA GLU A 31 13.20 0.73 -1.04
C GLU A 31 13.18 1.60 -2.32
N GLY A 32 13.58 2.87 -2.20
CA GLY A 32 13.67 3.77 -3.33
C GLY A 32 13.82 5.23 -2.91
N ASP A 33 14.07 6.09 -3.91
CA ASP A 33 14.32 7.52 -3.73
C ASP A 33 13.08 8.40 -3.97
N ALA A 34 11.91 7.77 -4.09
CA ALA A 34 10.65 8.48 -4.27
C ALA A 34 10.34 9.36 -3.05
N ALA A 35 9.84 10.56 -3.31
CA ALA A 35 9.54 11.52 -2.28
C ALA A 35 8.37 11.02 -1.40
N ARG A 36 8.64 10.89 -0.10
CA ARG A 36 7.65 10.45 0.89
C ARG A 36 6.66 11.56 1.25
N ALA A 37 5.43 11.18 1.60
CA ALA A 37 4.49 12.13 2.19
C ALA A 37 5.06 12.70 3.50
N GLY A 38 4.95 14.02 3.65
CA GLY A 38 5.51 14.79 4.75
C GLY A 38 6.99 15.16 4.55
N ALA A 39 7.65 14.78 3.46
CA ALA A 39 9.01 15.25 3.16
C ALA A 39 9.02 16.72 2.76
N VAL A 40 10.14 17.41 3.02
CA VAL A 40 10.46 18.70 2.42
C VAL A 40 11.64 18.49 1.48
N ALA A 41 11.36 18.55 0.17
CA ALA A 41 12.32 18.24 -0.87
C ALA A 41 12.68 19.48 -1.70
N GLN A 42 13.94 19.60 -2.10
CA GLN A 42 14.40 20.66 -2.97
C GLN A 42 14.10 20.34 -4.43
N GLY A 43 13.67 21.35 -5.19
CA GLY A 43 13.43 21.23 -6.62
C GLY A 43 13.44 22.57 -7.34
N ARG A 44 13.08 22.51 -8.63
CA ARG A 44 12.95 23.68 -9.50
C ARG A 44 11.59 23.66 -10.20
N LEU A 45 10.90 24.80 -10.24
CA LEU A 45 9.69 24.93 -11.06
C LEU A 45 10.09 24.85 -12.53
N VAL A 46 9.69 23.78 -13.23
CA VAL A 46 10.09 23.53 -14.62
C VAL A 46 8.98 23.82 -15.62
N HIS A 47 7.73 23.84 -15.17
CA HIS A 47 6.59 24.09 -16.04
C HIS A 47 5.39 24.65 -15.29
N THR A 48 4.79 25.72 -15.81
CA THR A 48 3.53 26.31 -15.34
C THR A 48 2.40 25.78 -16.20
N ILE A 49 1.52 24.96 -15.60
CA ILE A 49 0.35 24.40 -16.30
C ILE A 49 -0.79 25.43 -16.33
N ILE A 50 -1.11 25.99 -15.17
CA ILE A 50 -2.14 27.01 -14.99
C ILE A 50 -1.50 28.19 -14.25
N PRO A 51 -1.40 29.38 -14.87
CA PRO A 51 -0.79 30.55 -14.25
C PRO A 51 -1.31 30.80 -12.83
N LYS A 52 -0.38 31.00 -11.88
CA LYS A 52 -0.65 31.26 -10.44
C LYS A 52 -1.40 30.14 -9.69
N LYS A 53 -1.70 29.01 -10.33
CA LYS A 53 -2.48 27.93 -9.72
C LYS A 53 -1.77 26.58 -9.74
N ARG A 54 -1.21 26.16 -10.87
CA ARG A 54 -0.72 24.78 -11.00
C ARG A 54 0.56 24.72 -11.81
N GLY A 55 1.56 24.01 -11.29
CA GLY A 55 2.85 23.82 -11.95
C GLY A 55 3.47 22.48 -11.63
N ILE A 56 4.57 22.17 -12.32
CA ILE A 56 5.39 20.99 -12.14
C ILE A 56 6.75 21.42 -11.60
N VAL A 57 7.12 20.87 -10.46
CA VAL A 57 8.45 21.03 -9.88
C VAL A 57 9.21 19.73 -10.08
N ARG A 58 10.40 19.84 -10.69
CA ARG A 58 11.36 18.74 -10.76
C ARG A 58 12.20 18.74 -9.50
N LEU A 59 12.10 17.69 -8.69
CA LEU A 59 12.95 17.51 -7.51
C LEU A 59 14.38 17.23 -7.91
N VAL A 60 15.32 17.42 -6.98
CA VAL A 60 16.73 17.04 -7.16
C VAL A 60 16.88 15.54 -7.43
N SER A 61 15.99 14.71 -6.88
CA SER A 61 15.93 13.26 -7.17
C SER A 61 15.52 12.93 -8.61
N GLY A 62 15.05 13.91 -9.39
CA GLY A 62 14.55 13.72 -10.74
C GLY A 62 13.04 13.45 -10.83
N GLU A 63 12.36 13.28 -9.69
CA GLU A 63 10.91 13.09 -9.63
C GLU A 63 10.15 14.39 -9.94
N ASP A 64 9.03 14.27 -10.66
CA ASP A 64 8.10 15.38 -10.91
C ASP A 64 7.00 15.46 -9.84
N VAL A 65 6.82 16.65 -9.29
CA VAL A 65 5.79 16.96 -8.30
C VAL A 65 4.83 18.01 -8.84
N LEU A 66 3.53 17.69 -8.79
CA LEU A 66 2.47 18.65 -9.05
C LEU A 66 2.32 19.58 -7.84
N ILE A 67 2.48 20.89 -8.05
CA ILE A 67 2.25 21.90 -7.03
C ILE A 67 0.97 22.70 -7.29
N GLU A 68 0.20 22.95 -6.23
CA GLU A 68 -0.99 23.79 -6.26
C GLU A 68 -1.29 24.36 -4.86
N PRO A 69 -1.37 25.70 -4.66
CA PRO A 69 -1.13 26.77 -5.65
C PRO A 69 0.36 27.00 -5.97
N ILE A 70 0.64 27.71 -7.08
CA ILE A 70 1.97 28.32 -7.29
C ILE A 70 2.01 29.64 -6.50
N PRO A 71 2.98 29.84 -5.57
CA PRO A 71 3.07 31.09 -4.84
C PRO A 71 3.31 32.29 -5.76
N PRO A 72 2.78 33.49 -5.42
CA PRO A 72 3.05 34.70 -6.17
C PRO A 72 4.56 34.93 -6.35
N LYS A 73 4.96 35.44 -7.53
CA LYS A 73 6.36 35.74 -7.88
C LYS A 73 7.28 34.52 -8.02
N THR A 74 6.75 33.29 -7.99
CA THR A 74 7.52 32.10 -8.38
C THR A 74 7.48 31.96 -9.90
N ALA A 75 8.60 32.20 -10.57
CA ALA A 75 8.75 32.03 -12.00
C ALA A 75 9.32 30.64 -12.34
N GLU A 76 9.12 30.19 -13.58
CA GLU A 76 9.84 29.01 -14.08
C GLU A 76 11.35 29.21 -13.96
N GLY A 77 12.05 28.13 -13.63
CA GLY A 77 13.46 28.15 -13.27
C GLY A 77 13.75 28.44 -11.80
N ALA A 78 12.78 28.91 -11.01
CA ALA A 78 12.99 29.20 -9.60
C ALA A 78 13.26 27.95 -8.77
N ALA A 79 14.27 28.02 -7.90
CA ALA A 79 14.54 27.00 -6.90
C ALA A 79 13.52 27.12 -5.75
N VAL A 80 12.93 26.00 -5.34
CA VAL A 80 11.88 25.95 -4.32
C VAL A 80 12.07 24.73 -3.43
N LEU A 81 11.65 24.86 -2.17
CA LEU A 81 11.44 23.72 -1.27
C LEU A 81 9.97 23.33 -1.33
N ILE A 82 9.68 22.04 -1.49
CA ILE A 82 8.34 21.50 -1.62
C ILE A 82 8.01 20.61 -0.42
N ASP A 83 6.96 20.95 0.29
CA ASP A 83 6.27 20.11 1.27
C ASP A 83 5.40 19.10 0.51
N ILE A 84 5.80 17.83 0.57
CA ILE A 84 5.17 16.71 -0.14
C ILE A 84 3.93 16.27 0.64
N GLN A 85 2.75 16.42 0.03
CA GLN A 85 1.47 16.10 0.67
C GLN A 85 0.97 14.69 0.32
N ARG A 86 1.30 14.22 -0.89
CA ARG A 86 0.98 12.90 -1.39
C ARG A 86 2.13 12.39 -2.26
N GLU A 87 2.51 11.14 -2.06
CA GLU A 87 3.50 10.41 -2.84
C GLU A 87 3.03 10.23 -4.29
N ALA A 88 3.96 9.95 -5.20
CA ALA A 88 3.57 9.47 -6.52
C ALA A 88 2.82 8.14 -6.38
N ILE A 89 1.78 7.96 -7.20
CA ILE A 89 1.01 6.72 -7.21
C ILE A 89 0.99 6.20 -8.64
N ALA A 90 1.50 4.98 -8.80
CA ALA A 90 1.42 4.25 -10.06
C ALA A 90 -0.04 3.98 -10.38
N GLU A 91 -0.45 4.28 -11.60
CA GLU A 91 -1.77 3.96 -12.14
C GLU A 91 -1.60 3.46 -13.57
N GLU A 92 -2.49 2.57 -14.00
CA GLU A 92 -2.48 2.04 -15.35
C GLU A 92 -2.61 3.18 -16.38
N GLY A 93 -1.70 3.22 -17.35
CA GLY A 93 -1.59 4.31 -18.31
C GLY A 93 -0.79 5.50 -17.78
N ARG A 94 -1.41 6.39 -16.98
CA ARG A 94 -0.78 7.65 -16.54
C ARG A 94 -0.63 7.71 -15.03
N ALA A 95 0.61 7.55 -14.56
CA ALA A 95 0.94 7.71 -13.15
C ALA A 95 0.50 9.08 -12.60
N LYS A 96 -0.06 9.07 -11.38
CA LYS A 96 -0.33 10.28 -10.62
C LYS A 96 0.97 10.77 -10.00
N LEU A 97 1.52 11.84 -10.55
CA LEU A 97 2.66 12.58 -9.97
C LEU A 97 2.46 12.78 -8.47
N ALA A 98 3.55 12.84 -7.72
CA ALA A 98 3.51 13.32 -6.34
C ALA A 98 2.83 14.71 -6.29
N LYS A 99 2.17 15.03 -5.18
CA LYS A 99 1.52 16.33 -4.97
C LYS A 99 2.15 17.03 -3.79
N GLY A 100 2.46 18.30 -3.95
CA GLY A 100 3.01 19.12 -2.89
C GLY A 100 2.59 20.58 -2.97
N ARG A 101 3.16 21.37 -2.07
CA ARG A 101 3.08 22.83 -2.06
C ARG A 101 4.45 23.40 -1.77
N VAL A 102 4.71 24.65 -2.16
CA VAL A 102 5.93 25.33 -1.72
C VAL A 102 5.91 25.43 -0.19
N ALA A 103 7.01 25.02 0.43
CA ALA A 103 7.18 24.99 1.87
C ALA A 103 7.15 26.41 2.45
N GLN A 104 6.78 26.52 3.73
CA GLN A 104 6.76 27.79 4.44
C GLN A 104 8.18 28.36 4.59
N PRO A 105 8.36 29.70 4.65
CA PRO A 105 9.66 30.31 4.94
C PRO A 105 10.30 29.73 6.20
N GLY A 106 11.59 29.37 6.11
CA GLY A 106 12.34 28.77 7.22
C GLY A 106 12.24 27.24 7.34
N ALA A 107 11.43 26.58 6.49
CA ALA A 107 11.43 25.12 6.40
C ALA A 107 12.82 24.60 5.99
N LYS A 108 13.21 23.45 6.54
CA LYS A 108 14.45 22.75 6.22
C LYS A 108 14.13 21.47 5.45
N ALA A 109 15.00 21.10 4.52
CA ALA A 109 14.84 19.85 3.79
C ALA A 109 14.93 18.65 4.73
N HIS A 110 14.04 17.67 4.54
CA HIS A 110 14.06 16.40 5.25
C HIS A 110 13.32 15.32 4.45
N PRO A 111 13.70 14.03 4.58
CA PRO A 111 13.21 12.95 3.71
C PRO A 111 11.78 12.46 4.04
N GLY A 112 11.08 13.10 4.97
CA GLY A 112 9.84 12.58 5.55
C GLY A 112 10.07 11.37 6.47
N ALA A 113 9.02 10.92 7.15
CA ALA A 113 9.10 9.78 8.06
C ALA A 113 9.02 8.45 7.29
N GLY A 114 10.00 7.56 7.46
CA GLY A 114 9.96 6.19 6.92
C GLY A 114 8.98 5.29 7.67
N LEU A 115 8.71 4.08 7.16
CA LEU A 115 7.68 3.18 7.72
C LEU A 115 7.81 2.96 9.23
N LEU A 116 9.01 2.56 9.70
CA LEU A 116 9.27 2.33 11.12
C LEU A 116 9.00 3.58 11.98
N GLN A 117 9.38 4.76 11.48
CA GLN A 117 9.15 6.03 12.16
C GLN A 117 7.65 6.35 12.24
N ARG A 118 6.90 6.13 11.15
CA ARG A 118 5.45 6.33 11.12
C ARG A 118 4.71 5.43 12.11
N ILE A 119 5.03 4.13 12.14
CA ILE A 119 4.35 3.21 13.08
C ILE A 119 4.71 3.53 14.55
N ARG A 120 5.95 3.96 14.83
CA ARG A 120 6.35 4.41 16.19
C ARG A 120 5.58 5.66 16.64
N GLN A 121 5.28 6.58 15.73
CA GLN A 121 4.49 7.79 16.03
C GLN A 121 3.05 7.49 16.44
N THR A 122 2.52 6.29 16.17
CA THR A 122 1.19 5.88 16.63
C THR A 122 1.12 5.66 18.14
N GLY A 123 2.27 5.50 18.81
CA GLY A 123 2.34 5.16 20.24
C GLY A 123 2.00 3.69 20.56
N VAL A 124 1.63 2.89 19.55
CA VAL A 124 1.42 1.44 19.70
C VAL A 124 2.78 0.74 19.78
N PRO A 125 2.98 -0.26 20.68
CA PRO A 125 4.21 -1.03 20.76
C PRO A 125 4.62 -1.62 19.41
N VAL A 126 5.91 -1.54 19.08
CA VAL A 126 6.48 -2.10 17.84
C VAL A 126 7.39 -3.26 18.19
N ILE A 127 7.07 -4.44 17.69
CA ILE A 127 7.84 -5.66 17.84
C ILE A 127 8.61 -5.94 16.54
N PRO A 128 9.94 -5.93 16.57
CA PRO A 128 10.73 -6.32 15.41
C PRO A 128 10.54 -7.80 15.09
N CYS A 129 10.59 -8.16 13.81
CA CYS A 129 10.53 -9.52 13.30
C CYS A 129 11.80 -9.82 12.49
N PRO A 130 12.90 -10.22 13.14
CA PRO A 130 14.15 -10.57 12.47
C PRO A 130 13.96 -11.72 11.48
N ALA A 131 14.74 -11.71 10.40
CA ALA A 131 14.56 -12.68 9.31
C ALA A 131 14.95 -14.13 9.68
N HIS A 132 15.69 -14.34 10.77
CA HIS A 132 16.10 -15.66 11.26
C HIS A 132 15.11 -16.27 12.26
N GLU A 133 14.07 -15.54 12.63
CA GLU A 133 12.99 -16.03 13.50
C GLU A 133 11.79 -16.52 12.66
N GLU A 134 10.83 -17.15 13.34
CA GLU A 134 9.57 -17.57 12.73
C GLU A 134 8.85 -16.41 12.05
N ASP A 135 8.12 -16.70 10.98
CA ASP A 135 7.38 -15.70 10.23
C ASP A 135 6.11 -15.28 11.01
N ARG A 136 6.28 -14.33 11.92
CA ARG A 136 5.18 -13.80 12.74
C ARG A 136 4.12 -13.08 11.94
N LEU A 137 4.47 -12.49 10.79
CA LEU A 137 3.49 -11.86 9.91
C LEU A 137 2.60 -12.94 9.30
N GLU A 138 3.21 -14.03 8.80
CA GLU A 138 2.49 -15.17 8.25
C GLU A 138 1.58 -15.83 9.29
N ALA A 139 2.02 -15.97 10.54
CA ALA A 139 1.20 -16.48 11.64
C ALA A 139 -0.10 -15.68 11.89
N HIS A 140 -0.20 -14.45 11.35
CA HIS A 140 -1.37 -13.59 11.43
C HIS A 140 -2.07 -13.34 10.08
N GLY A 141 -1.78 -14.17 9.07
CA GLY A 141 -2.48 -14.18 7.80
C GLY A 141 -1.93 -13.19 6.77
N TRP A 142 -0.61 -12.98 6.76
CA TRP A 142 0.03 -12.07 5.81
C TRP A 142 -0.09 -12.58 4.37
N GLY A 143 0.23 -13.84 4.11
CA GLY A 143 0.10 -14.49 2.80
C GLY A 143 -1.30 -14.33 2.21
N GLU A 144 -2.33 -14.66 2.99
CA GLU A 144 -3.74 -14.53 2.59
C GLU A 144 -4.09 -13.08 2.26
N LEU A 145 -3.62 -12.12 3.06
CA LEU A 145 -3.85 -10.70 2.74
C LEU A 145 -3.14 -10.26 1.45
N MET A 146 -1.94 -10.77 1.17
CA MET A 146 -1.24 -10.47 -0.09
C MET A 146 -2.02 -11.05 -1.28
N GLU A 147 -2.53 -12.27 -1.15
CA GLU A 147 -3.38 -12.91 -2.17
C GLU A 147 -4.67 -12.11 -2.40
N GLU A 148 -5.39 -11.77 -1.32
CA GLU A 148 -6.58 -10.91 -1.37
C GLU A 148 -6.28 -9.55 -2.03
N ALA A 149 -5.15 -8.92 -1.73
CA ALA A 149 -4.78 -7.65 -2.32
C ALA A 149 -4.42 -7.78 -3.82
N MET A 150 -3.78 -8.89 -4.21
CA MET A 150 -3.45 -9.18 -5.60
C MET A 150 -4.68 -9.53 -6.43
N SER A 151 -5.59 -10.38 -5.93
CA SER A 151 -6.82 -10.79 -6.63
C SER A 151 -7.91 -9.71 -6.56
N GLY A 152 -8.05 -9.06 -5.41
CA GLY A 152 -9.15 -8.15 -5.12
C GLY A 152 -10.40 -8.88 -4.63
N GLU A 153 -10.27 -10.17 -4.34
CA GLU A 153 -11.34 -11.02 -3.83
C GLU A 153 -11.13 -11.24 -2.33
N VAL A 154 -12.15 -10.92 -1.53
CA VAL A 154 -12.08 -10.98 -0.07
C VAL A 154 -13.34 -11.66 0.47
N GLY A 155 -13.20 -12.54 1.46
CA GLY A 155 -14.34 -13.08 2.19
C GLY A 155 -14.67 -14.52 1.83
N THR A 156 -15.97 -14.86 1.89
CA THR A 156 -16.48 -16.23 1.82
C THR A 156 -17.77 -16.27 0.99
N GLU A 157 -18.28 -17.45 0.65
CA GLU A 157 -19.55 -17.59 -0.06
C GLU A 157 -20.73 -16.86 0.63
N ALA A 158 -20.72 -16.75 1.96
CA ALA A 158 -21.78 -16.06 2.70
C ALA A 158 -21.70 -14.53 2.60
N ALA A 159 -20.53 -13.96 2.32
CA ALA A 159 -20.31 -12.55 2.04
C ALA A 159 -18.88 -12.38 1.50
N ALA A 160 -18.79 -11.88 0.27
CA ALA A 160 -17.56 -11.67 -0.46
C ALA A 160 -17.52 -10.25 -1.02
N LEU A 161 -16.31 -9.76 -1.26
CA LEU A 161 -16.04 -8.50 -1.92
C LEU A 161 -15.31 -8.76 -3.23
N ARG A 162 -15.65 -8.00 -4.26
CA ARG A 162 -14.78 -7.78 -5.41
C ARG A 162 -14.33 -6.32 -5.41
N ILE A 163 -13.02 -6.10 -5.30
CA ILE A 163 -12.43 -4.78 -5.12
C ILE A 163 -11.70 -4.37 -6.40
N PHE A 164 -12.11 -3.22 -6.94
CA PHE A 164 -11.61 -2.66 -8.20
C PHE A 164 -11.00 -1.28 -7.97
N PRO A 165 -9.67 -1.17 -7.83
CA PRO A 165 -8.98 0.10 -7.95
C PRO A 165 -9.15 0.65 -9.37
N THR A 166 -9.72 1.86 -9.50
CA THR A 166 -9.82 2.56 -10.79
C THR A 166 -9.11 3.91 -10.72
N PRO A 167 -8.83 4.57 -11.86
CA PRO A 167 -8.19 5.90 -11.83
C PRO A 167 -8.94 6.96 -11.02
N ALA A 168 -10.27 6.87 -10.93
CA ALA A 168 -11.09 7.87 -10.23
C ALA A 168 -11.35 7.50 -8.76
N MET A 169 -11.69 6.24 -8.50
CA MET A 169 -12.08 5.74 -7.19
C MET A 169 -11.89 4.23 -7.05
N VAL A 170 -11.90 3.71 -5.84
CA VAL A 170 -12.01 2.25 -5.61
C VAL A 170 -13.49 1.89 -5.59
N LEU A 171 -13.89 0.87 -6.35
CA LEU A 171 -15.22 0.28 -6.29
C LEU A 171 -15.15 -1.05 -5.55
N ILE A 172 -16.07 -1.27 -4.62
CA ILE A 172 -16.22 -2.50 -3.85
C ILE A 172 -17.62 -3.02 -4.12
N ASP A 173 -17.70 -4.14 -4.81
CA ASP A 173 -18.94 -4.87 -5.03
C ASP A 173 -19.12 -5.92 -3.92
N VAL A 174 -20.35 -6.04 -3.41
CA VAL A 174 -20.69 -6.92 -2.28
C VAL A 174 -21.69 -7.98 -2.72
N ASP A 175 -21.21 -9.22 -2.74
CA ASP A 175 -21.99 -10.40 -3.10
C ASP A 175 -22.02 -11.43 -1.97
N GLY A 176 -22.98 -12.36 -2.03
CA GLY A 176 -23.01 -13.51 -1.13
C GLY A 176 -24.36 -14.21 -1.11
N SER A 177 -24.41 -15.38 -0.46
CA SER A 177 -25.61 -16.21 -0.37
C SER A 177 -26.63 -15.76 0.69
N LEU A 178 -26.32 -14.73 1.48
CA LEU A 178 -27.22 -14.24 2.53
C LEU A 178 -28.35 -13.34 1.99
N PRO A 179 -29.52 -13.28 2.65
CA PRO A 179 -30.56 -12.32 2.32
C PRO A 179 -30.07 -10.86 2.43
N PRO A 180 -30.56 -9.92 1.61
CA PRO A 180 -30.06 -8.53 1.58
C PRO A 180 -29.98 -7.82 2.93
N ALA A 181 -30.97 -7.99 3.80
CA ALA A 181 -31.00 -7.39 5.14
C ALA A 181 -29.87 -7.89 6.06
N GLN A 182 -29.32 -9.07 5.80
CA GLN A 182 -28.17 -9.65 6.52
C GLN A 182 -26.86 -9.41 5.77
N LEU A 183 -26.88 -9.52 4.44
CA LEU A 183 -25.73 -9.32 3.57
C LEU A 183 -25.24 -7.88 3.61
N GLY A 184 -26.13 -6.89 3.58
CA GLY A 184 -25.76 -5.46 3.61
C GLY A 184 -24.87 -5.11 4.81
N PRO A 185 -25.31 -5.33 6.06
CA PRO A 185 -24.46 -5.08 7.23
C PRO A 185 -23.18 -5.93 7.27
N LYS A 186 -23.25 -7.21 6.90
CA LYS A 186 -22.07 -8.09 6.92
C LYS A 186 -21.03 -7.67 5.88
N GLY A 187 -21.47 -7.32 4.68
CA GLY A 187 -20.65 -6.81 3.59
C GLY A 187 -20.07 -5.44 3.90
N ALA A 188 -20.86 -4.53 4.47
CA ALA A 188 -20.38 -3.22 4.92
C ALA A 188 -19.27 -3.33 5.98
N LYS A 189 -19.41 -4.26 6.94
CA LYS A 189 -18.35 -4.61 7.89
C LYS A 189 -17.11 -5.15 7.18
N LEU A 190 -17.28 -6.12 6.28
CA LEU A 190 -16.17 -6.75 5.57
C LEU A 190 -15.40 -5.72 4.72
N ALA A 191 -16.12 -4.83 4.03
CA ALA A 191 -15.56 -3.73 3.25
C ALA A 191 -14.77 -2.76 4.13
N ALA A 192 -15.33 -2.33 5.27
CA ALA A 192 -14.62 -1.47 6.22
C ALA A 192 -13.31 -2.10 6.73
N GLN A 193 -13.33 -3.42 7.00
CA GLN A 193 -12.14 -4.15 7.41
C GLN A 193 -11.11 -4.26 6.27
N ALA A 194 -11.54 -4.55 5.04
CA ALA A 194 -10.65 -4.59 3.86
C ALA A 194 -10.01 -3.21 3.58
N ILE A 195 -10.81 -2.13 3.65
CA ILE A 195 -10.34 -0.75 3.51
C ILE A 195 -9.24 -0.43 4.52
N ARG A 196 -9.41 -0.86 5.78
CA ARG A 196 -8.38 -0.69 6.82
C ARG A 196 -7.16 -1.56 6.56
N ARG A 197 -7.36 -2.87 6.39
CA ARG A 197 -6.27 -3.87 6.20
C ARG A 197 -5.35 -3.51 5.04
N MET A 198 -5.93 -3.11 3.90
CA MET A 198 -5.19 -2.83 2.67
C MET A 198 -4.82 -1.35 2.51
N GLY A 199 -5.21 -0.48 3.45
CA GLY A 199 -4.93 0.95 3.36
C GLY A 199 -5.60 1.65 2.17
N LEU A 200 -6.82 1.25 1.81
CA LEU A 200 -7.55 1.85 0.68
C LEU A 200 -7.93 3.30 1.02
N THR A 201 -7.61 4.25 0.13
CA THR A 201 -7.84 5.69 0.35
C THR A 201 -8.32 6.40 -0.91
N GLY A 202 -8.65 7.69 -0.79
CA GLY A 202 -9.28 8.47 -1.85
C GLY A 202 -10.79 8.34 -1.82
N SER A 203 -11.42 8.41 -2.99
CA SER A 203 -12.84 8.11 -3.15
C SER A 203 -13.02 6.60 -3.23
N ILE A 204 -13.94 6.07 -2.44
CA ILE A 204 -14.27 4.64 -2.38
C ILE A 204 -15.79 4.52 -2.46
N GLY A 205 -16.29 3.70 -3.37
CA GLY A 205 -17.71 3.37 -3.51
C GLY A 205 -17.92 1.93 -3.08
N ILE A 206 -18.91 1.69 -2.23
CA ILE A 206 -19.33 0.34 -1.85
C ILE A 206 -20.75 0.14 -2.39
N ASP A 207 -20.92 -0.86 -3.24
CA ASP A 207 -22.21 -1.30 -3.76
C ASP A 207 -22.73 -2.42 -2.87
N LEU A 208 -23.67 -2.09 -1.97
CA LEU A 208 -24.32 -3.07 -1.10
C LEU A 208 -25.57 -3.61 -1.80
N PRO A 209 -26.03 -4.83 -1.46
CA PRO A 209 -27.32 -5.30 -1.95
C PRO A 209 -28.44 -4.33 -1.60
N THR A 210 -29.46 -4.27 -2.45
CA THR A 210 -30.61 -3.39 -2.22
C THR A 210 -31.36 -3.83 -0.96
N MET A 211 -31.43 -2.93 0.03
CA MET A 211 -32.13 -3.12 1.30
C MET A 211 -33.50 -2.44 1.29
N ASN A 212 -34.50 -3.08 1.90
CA ASN A 212 -35.91 -2.74 1.71
C ASN A 212 -36.33 -1.46 2.44
N ASN A 213 -35.66 -1.13 3.54
CA ASN A 213 -36.04 -0.02 4.41
C ASN A 213 -34.83 0.79 4.87
N LYS A 214 -35.12 1.94 5.49
CA LYS A 214 -34.12 2.87 5.98
C LYS A 214 -33.31 2.29 7.14
N ASP A 215 -33.93 1.48 7.99
CA ASP A 215 -33.28 0.96 9.20
C ASP A 215 -32.18 -0.04 8.85
N GLU A 216 -32.42 -0.95 7.90
CA GLU A 216 -31.41 -1.86 7.34
C GLU A 216 -30.20 -1.09 6.79
N ARG A 217 -30.47 -0.04 6.00
CA ARG A 217 -29.43 0.84 5.44
C ARG A 217 -28.62 1.56 6.52
N THR A 218 -29.27 2.02 7.58
CA THR A 218 -28.61 2.65 8.73
C THR A 218 -27.74 1.65 9.50
N ILE A 219 -28.19 0.41 9.67
CA ILE A 219 -27.41 -0.65 10.31
C ILE A 219 -26.13 -0.94 9.51
N ALA A 220 -26.22 -1.02 8.18
CA ALA A 220 -25.06 -1.23 7.32
C ALA A 220 -24.05 -0.07 7.43
N ALA A 221 -24.52 1.17 7.39
CA ALA A 221 -23.67 2.36 7.58
C ALA A 221 -22.96 2.34 8.95
N ALA A 222 -23.66 1.96 10.01
CA ALA A 222 -23.10 1.87 11.35
C ALA A 222 -22.00 0.79 11.48
N GLN A 223 -22.01 -0.25 10.64
CA GLN A 223 -20.89 -1.21 10.59
C GLN A 223 -19.61 -0.54 10.06
N ILE A 224 -19.72 0.35 9.07
CA ILE A 224 -18.55 1.06 8.55
C ILE A 224 -17.94 1.93 9.65
N ASP A 225 -18.77 2.73 10.33
CA ASP A 225 -18.33 3.61 11.42
C ASP A 225 -17.66 2.85 12.58
N LYS A 226 -18.11 1.62 12.82
CA LYS A 226 -17.57 0.77 13.88
C LYS A 226 -16.19 0.18 13.55
N TYR A 227 -15.95 -0.20 12.29
CA TYR A 227 -14.76 -0.98 11.91
C TYR A 227 -13.71 -0.21 11.13
N LEU A 228 -14.08 0.91 10.50
CA LEU A 228 -13.14 1.79 9.82
C LEU A 228 -12.78 2.97 10.75
N PRO A 229 -11.52 3.11 11.19
CA PRO A 229 -11.13 4.24 12.03
C PRO A 229 -11.15 5.57 11.26
N LEU A 230 -11.52 6.64 11.95
CA LEU A 230 -11.38 8.02 11.49
C LEU A 230 -9.89 8.37 11.21
N PRO A 231 -9.60 9.33 10.32
CA PRO A 231 -10.54 10.20 9.61
C PRO A 231 -11.08 9.58 8.31
N PHE A 232 -12.38 9.71 8.12
CA PHE A 232 -13.06 9.53 6.83
C PHE A 232 -14.37 10.32 6.84
N GLU A 233 -14.89 10.63 5.66
CA GLU A 233 -16.25 11.11 5.45
C GLU A 233 -17.03 10.04 4.69
N ARG A 234 -18.34 9.96 4.89
CA ARG A 234 -19.19 9.07 4.10
C ARG A 234 -20.56 9.67 3.83
N THR A 235 -21.18 9.25 2.74
CA THR A 235 -22.60 9.51 2.49
C THR A 235 -23.48 8.60 3.37
N ALA A 236 -24.78 8.84 3.35
CA ALA A 236 -25.75 7.79 3.71
C ALA A 236 -25.74 6.70 2.63
N VAL A 237 -26.21 5.50 2.98
CA VAL A 237 -26.52 4.45 2.00
C VAL A 237 -27.77 4.89 1.25
N ASN A 238 -27.67 5.01 -0.08
CA ASN A 238 -28.79 5.48 -0.90
C ASN A 238 -29.83 4.36 -1.15
N GLY A 239 -30.92 4.67 -1.86
CA GLY A 239 -32.00 3.71 -2.13
C GLY A 239 -31.59 2.50 -2.99
N PHE A 240 -30.43 2.56 -3.65
CA PHE A 240 -29.86 1.50 -4.47
C PHE A 240 -28.77 0.70 -3.75
N GLY A 241 -28.49 0.99 -2.48
CA GLY A 241 -27.46 0.29 -1.70
C GLY A 241 -26.06 0.89 -1.79
N PHE A 242 -25.85 1.94 -2.56
CA PHE A 242 -24.52 2.55 -2.72
C PHE A 242 -24.18 3.51 -1.58
N ILE A 243 -22.92 3.44 -1.13
CA ILE A 243 -22.34 4.38 -0.17
C ILE A 243 -20.94 4.82 -0.63
N GLN A 244 -20.67 6.12 -0.56
CA GLN A 244 -19.35 6.67 -0.86
C GLN A 244 -18.62 7.00 0.43
N ILE A 245 -17.34 6.65 0.49
CA ILE A 245 -16.39 6.99 1.56
C ILE A 245 -15.25 7.81 0.95
N ILE A 246 -14.87 8.90 1.62
CA ILE A 246 -13.71 9.72 1.28
C ILE A 246 -12.67 9.59 2.39
N ARG A 247 -11.46 9.17 2.02
CA ARG A 247 -10.30 9.13 2.91
C ARG A 247 -9.14 9.90 2.31
N ARG A 248 -8.37 10.59 3.15
CA ARG A 248 -7.16 11.29 2.69
C ARG A 248 -6.19 10.28 2.06
N ARG A 249 -5.77 10.56 0.82
CA ARG A 249 -4.84 9.74 0.05
C ARG A 249 -3.45 10.38 0.08
N GLU A 250 -2.56 9.80 0.88
CA GLU A 250 -1.17 10.26 1.02
C GLU A 250 -0.18 9.37 0.27
N ARG A 251 -0.51 8.09 0.10
CA ARG A 251 0.36 7.07 -0.48
C ARG A 251 -0.45 6.00 -1.18
N ALA A 252 0.23 5.15 -1.94
CA ALA A 252 -0.36 3.98 -2.55
C ALA A 252 -0.86 3.01 -1.46
N SER A 253 -2.02 2.42 -1.70
CA SER A 253 -2.57 1.30 -0.94
C SER A 253 -1.79 0.01 -1.23
N LEU A 254 -2.01 -1.02 -0.42
CA LEU A 254 -1.39 -2.32 -0.61
C LEU A 254 -1.69 -2.88 -2.01
N MET A 255 -2.95 -2.80 -2.46
CA MET A 255 -3.34 -3.27 -3.80
C MET A 255 -2.59 -2.55 -4.91
N GLU A 256 -2.44 -1.23 -4.80
CA GLU A 256 -1.73 -0.43 -5.80
C GLU A 256 -0.23 -0.76 -5.81
N ILE A 257 0.40 -0.92 -4.64
CA ILE A 257 1.82 -1.29 -4.53
C ILE A 257 2.05 -2.66 -5.18
N LEU A 258 1.28 -3.67 -4.79
CA LEU A 258 1.54 -5.05 -5.21
C LEU A 258 1.26 -5.26 -6.70
N ARG A 259 0.20 -4.63 -7.23
CA ARG A 259 -0.23 -4.77 -8.63
C ARG A 259 0.56 -3.89 -9.61
N ALA A 260 1.19 -2.82 -9.14
CA ALA A 260 1.99 -1.94 -10.00
C ALA A 260 3.16 -2.67 -10.65
N ASP A 261 3.80 -3.58 -9.89
CA ASP A 261 4.83 -4.48 -10.42
C ASP A 261 4.73 -5.85 -9.72
N PRO A 262 3.96 -6.79 -10.30
CA PRO A 262 3.82 -8.14 -9.76
C PRO A 262 5.13 -8.94 -9.77
N VAL A 263 6.06 -8.62 -10.68
CA VAL A 263 7.35 -9.29 -10.78
C VAL A 263 8.26 -8.88 -9.62
N GLU A 264 8.30 -7.58 -9.31
CA GLU A 264 9.02 -7.08 -8.13
C GLU A 264 8.39 -7.59 -6.83
N THR A 265 7.06 -7.60 -6.72
CA THR A 265 6.34 -8.20 -5.58
C THR A 265 6.76 -9.65 -5.37
N ALA A 266 6.78 -10.46 -6.42
CA ALA A 266 7.19 -11.86 -6.36
C ALA A 266 8.67 -12.03 -5.98
N ALA A 267 9.55 -11.19 -6.54
CA ALA A 267 10.98 -11.20 -6.23
C ALA A 267 11.23 -10.90 -4.75
N LEU A 268 10.59 -9.86 -4.21
CA LEU A 268 10.71 -9.47 -2.81
C LEU A 268 10.18 -10.57 -1.89
N ALA A 269 9.01 -11.14 -2.19
CA ALA A 269 8.47 -12.29 -1.44
C ALA A 269 9.41 -13.52 -1.47
N LEU A 270 10.04 -13.80 -2.61
CA LEU A 270 11.01 -14.89 -2.71
C LEU A 270 12.27 -14.63 -1.89
N LEU A 271 12.77 -13.39 -1.86
CA LEU A 271 13.88 -13.01 -0.97
C LEU A 271 13.52 -13.23 0.50
N ARG A 272 12.29 -12.94 0.92
CA ARG A 272 11.81 -13.21 2.29
C ARG A 272 11.85 -14.70 2.61
N ARG A 273 11.26 -15.52 1.73
CA ARG A 273 11.28 -16.99 1.86
C ARG A 273 12.71 -17.49 1.96
N ALA A 274 13.61 -16.93 1.16
CA ALA A 274 15.01 -17.32 1.16
C ALA A 274 15.73 -16.94 2.45
N GLU A 275 15.45 -15.80 3.09
CA GLU A 275 16.08 -15.49 4.38
C GLU A 275 15.72 -16.50 5.47
N ARG A 276 14.49 -17.02 5.44
CA ARG A 276 13.94 -17.98 6.42
C ARG A 276 14.19 -19.44 6.09
N HIS A 277 14.72 -19.75 4.90
CA HIS A 277 14.84 -21.13 4.44
C HIS A 277 15.98 -21.88 5.17
N GLY A 278 15.63 -22.92 5.91
CA GLY A 278 16.58 -23.76 6.65
C GLY A 278 17.37 -22.99 7.71
N ASN A 279 18.60 -23.45 7.99
CA ASN A 279 19.45 -22.89 9.05
C ASN A 279 20.49 -21.87 8.54
N GLY A 280 20.21 -21.23 7.40
CA GLY A 280 21.17 -20.38 6.68
C GLY A 280 22.11 -21.15 5.73
N GLY A 281 23.18 -20.50 5.30
CA GLY A 281 24.12 -21.01 4.30
C GLY A 281 23.67 -20.80 2.84
N PRO A 282 24.31 -21.50 1.89
CA PRO A 282 23.97 -21.39 0.48
C PRO A 282 22.49 -21.68 0.21
N ALA A 283 21.94 -21.06 -0.84
CA ALA A 283 20.56 -21.32 -1.27
C ALA A 283 20.41 -21.12 -2.78
N THR A 284 19.47 -21.85 -3.37
CA THR A 284 19.06 -21.68 -4.76
C THR A 284 17.63 -21.12 -4.82
N LEU A 285 17.48 -19.94 -5.40
CA LEU A 285 16.18 -19.34 -5.68
C LEU A 285 15.76 -19.75 -7.09
N THR A 286 14.69 -20.51 -7.20
CA THR A 286 14.11 -20.93 -8.49
C THR A 286 12.79 -20.22 -8.72
N ALA A 287 12.62 -19.54 -9.85
CA ALA A 287 11.40 -18.78 -10.16
C ALA A 287 11.23 -18.56 -11.67
N ALA A 288 10.08 -18.00 -12.06
CA ALA A 288 9.82 -17.57 -13.43
C ALA A 288 10.95 -16.66 -13.97
N PRO A 289 11.29 -16.72 -15.26
CA PRO A 289 12.41 -15.95 -15.84
C PRO A 289 12.35 -14.45 -15.57
N ALA A 290 11.15 -13.85 -15.56
CA ALA A 290 10.97 -12.43 -15.27
C ALA A 290 11.41 -12.07 -13.85
N VAL A 291 11.11 -12.91 -12.86
CA VAL A 291 11.50 -12.73 -11.45
C VAL A 291 13.00 -12.85 -11.29
N ILE A 292 13.60 -13.88 -11.89
CA ILE A 292 15.06 -14.06 -11.90
C ILE A 292 15.77 -12.89 -12.59
N GLY A 293 15.22 -12.42 -13.71
CA GLY A 293 15.71 -11.22 -14.41
C GLY A 293 15.65 -9.96 -13.54
N ARG A 294 14.58 -9.79 -12.76
CA ARG A 294 14.45 -8.67 -11.79
C ARG A 294 15.48 -8.77 -10.66
N LEU A 295 15.74 -9.97 -10.16
CA LEU A 295 16.74 -10.25 -9.12
C LEU A 295 18.17 -9.99 -9.64
N HIS A 296 18.49 -10.37 -10.87
CA HIS A 296 19.78 -10.05 -11.50
C HIS A 296 20.03 -8.54 -11.61
N LYS A 297 18.99 -7.75 -11.93
CA LYS A 297 19.09 -6.29 -12.00
C LYS A 297 19.30 -5.62 -10.64
N ALA A 298 18.96 -6.30 -9.54
CA ALA A 298 19.19 -5.84 -8.18
C ALA A 298 20.23 -6.71 -7.47
N SER A 299 21.46 -6.74 -7.98
CA SER A 299 22.57 -7.51 -7.40
C SER A 299 22.78 -7.22 -5.91
N HIS A 300 22.62 -5.96 -5.48
CA HIS A 300 22.72 -5.57 -4.08
C HIS A 300 21.73 -6.30 -3.16
N TRP A 301 20.55 -6.70 -3.64
CA TRP A 301 19.61 -7.52 -2.87
C TRP A 301 20.15 -8.94 -2.67
N ILE A 302 20.75 -9.52 -3.71
CA ILE A 302 21.36 -10.85 -3.64
C ILE A 302 22.58 -10.85 -2.73
N GLU A 303 23.40 -9.81 -2.79
CA GLU A 303 24.55 -9.62 -1.89
C GLU A 303 24.12 -9.44 -0.43
N GLN A 304 23.01 -8.72 -0.18
CA GLN A 304 22.43 -8.62 1.15
C GLN A 304 21.92 -9.98 1.65
N LEU A 305 21.22 -10.73 0.80
CA LEU A 305 20.72 -12.06 1.14
C LEU A 305 21.88 -13.02 1.45
N ALA A 306 22.92 -13.03 0.62
CA ALA A 306 24.12 -13.85 0.81
C ALA A 306 24.80 -13.55 2.16
N ARG A 307 24.92 -12.26 2.52
CA ARG A 307 25.46 -11.83 3.82
C ARG A 307 24.59 -12.26 4.99
N ARG A 308 23.27 -12.05 4.92
CA ARG A 308 22.33 -12.42 5.98
C ARG A 308 22.27 -13.92 6.21
N ARG A 309 22.38 -14.73 5.15
CA ARG A 309 22.42 -16.19 5.24
C ARG A 309 23.79 -16.77 5.54
N GLY A 310 24.87 -16.05 5.25
CA GLY A 310 26.24 -16.56 5.37
C GLY A 310 26.60 -17.60 4.29
N GLY A 311 26.09 -17.45 3.07
CA GLY A 311 26.36 -18.39 1.98
C GLY A 311 26.01 -17.87 0.59
N ALA A 312 26.49 -18.57 -0.44
CA ALA A 312 26.29 -18.19 -1.83
C ALA A 312 24.82 -18.35 -2.27
N ILE A 313 24.33 -17.39 -3.06
CA ILE A 313 22.97 -17.42 -3.60
C ILE A 313 23.03 -17.72 -5.09
N THR A 314 22.37 -18.80 -5.49
CA THR A 314 22.23 -19.20 -6.89
C THR A 314 20.83 -18.82 -7.37
N LEU A 315 20.74 -18.22 -8.56
CA LEU A 315 19.47 -17.87 -9.20
C LEU A 315 19.22 -18.84 -10.37
N ARG A 316 18.04 -19.45 -10.42
CA ARG A 316 17.64 -20.39 -11.46
C ARG A 316 16.29 -20.00 -12.06
N ALA A 317 16.26 -19.75 -13.37
CA ALA A 317 15.01 -19.56 -14.09
C ALA A 317 14.35 -20.91 -14.39
N ASP A 318 13.03 -20.96 -14.29
CA ASP A 318 12.19 -22.08 -14.70
C ASP A 318 10.94 -21.56 -15.42
N ASP A 319 10.83 -21.88 -16.72
CA ASP A 319 9.72 -21.45 -17.59
C ASP A 319 8.37 -22.10 -17.22
N ALA A 320 8.38 -23.19 -16.45
CA ALA A 320 7.15 -23.84 -16.00
C ALA A 320 6.50 -23.14 -14.79
N LEU A 321 7.21 -22.22 -14.12
CA LEU A 321 6.70 -21.54 -12.94
C LEU A 321 5.94 -20.26 -13.31
N SER A 322 4.80 -20.05 -12.67
CA SER A 322 4.12 -18.76 -12.68
C SER A 322 4.91 -17.73 -11.86
N ILE A 323 4.62 -16.44 -12.04
CA ILE A 323 5.33 -15.33 -11.38
C ILE A 323 5.40 -15.51 -9.85
N LEU A 324 4.30 -15.96 -9.22
CA LEU A 324 4.22 -16.10 -7.76
C LEU A 324 4.76 -17.43 -7.21
N ALA A 325 5.04 -18.42 -8.09
CA ALA A 325 5.35 -19.80 -7.71
C ALA A 325 6.84 -20.07 -7.40
N GLY A 326 7.66 -19.03 -7.27
CA GLY A 326 9.09 -19.20 -6.97
C GLY A 326 9.34 -19.87 -5.62
N HIS A 327 10.37 -20.70 -5.52
CA HIS A 327 10.71 -21.45 -4.30
C HIS A 327 12.22 -21.43 -4.03
N VAL A 328 12.60 -21.91 -2.84
CA VAL A 328 13.98 -21.93 -2.36
C VAL A 328 14.40 -23.37 -2.07
N ALA A 329 15.61 -23.74 -2.48
CA ALA A 329 16.24 -25.02 -2.19
C ALA A 329 17.57 -24.81 -1.47
#